data_AF-A0A368NK80-F1
#
_entry.id   AF-A0A368NK80-F1
#
_cell.length_a   1.000
_cell.length_b   1.000
_cell.length_c   1.000
_cell.angle_alpha   90.00
_cell.angle_beta   90.00
_cell.angle_gamma   90.00
#
_symmetry.space_group_name_H-M   'P 1'
#
loop_
_entity.id
_entity.type
_entity.pdbx_description
1 polymer ?
#
loop_
_entity_poly.entity_id
_entity_poly.type
_entity_poly.pdbx_seq_one_letter_code
_entity_poly.pdbx_strand_id
1 'polypeptide(L)'
;MDCFDVTFLNDLEQRFEHQETVALNSFDELSKLLDFFSVSVSDEVMPRVDEVNCSWLLVGMPQPKDIADFDAFYEQWLAQTGRDNNMDEYGQLMCLNGLFEKFARSSIMVVLSEAI
;
A
#
# COMPACT_ATOMS: atom_id res chain seq x y z
N MET A 1 4.19 12.58 -20.88
CA MET A 1 3.86 11.58 -19.85
C MET A 1 5.20 11.24 -19.23
N ASP A 2 5.74 12.18 -18.44
CA ASP A 2 7.18 12.31 -18.17
C ASP A 2 7.47 12.40 -16.66
N CYS A 3 6.72 11.66 -15.84
CA CYS A 3 6.75 11.88 -14.38
C CYS A 3 7.08 10.63 -13.55
N PHE A 4 7.19 9.44 -14.16
CA PHE A 4 7.56 8.22 -13.44
C PHE A 4 9.02 7.87 -13.69
N ASP A 5 9.81 7.88 -12.63
CA ASP A 5 11.18 7.37 -12.68
C ASP A 5 11.14 5.83 -12.61
N VAL A 6 10.98 5.21 -13.77
CA VAL A 6 11.00 3.74 -13.91
C VAL A 6 12.34 3.16 -13.46
N THR A 7 13.43 3.94 -13.55
CA THR A 7 14.75 3.52 -13.05
C THR A 7 14.71 3.34 -11.55
N PHE A 8 14.12 4.30 -10.82
CA PHE A 8 13.89 4.18 -9.39
C PHE A 8 12.98 3.00 -9.04
N LEU A 9 11.88 2.79 -9.78
CA LEU A 9 10.97 1.67 -9.52
C LEU A 9 11.63 0.29 -9.72
N ASN A 10 12.61 0.19 -10.62
CA ASN A 10 13.37 -1.03 -10.87
C ASN A 10 14.60 -1.18 -9.94
N ASP A 11 14.91 -0.20 -9.10
CA ASP A 11 16.04 -0.24 -8.18
C ASP A 11 15.59 -0.67 -6.76
N LEU A 12 15.75 -1.96 -6.47
CA LEU A 12 15.37 -2.55 -5.18
C LEU A 12 16.09 -1.91 -3.99
N GLU A 13 17.37 -1.55 -4.15
CA GLU A 13 18.15 -0.95 -3.07
C GLU A 13 17.61 0.43 -2.71
N GLN A 14 17.27 1.24 -3.72
CA GLN A 14 16.70 2.57 -3.49
C GLN A 14 15.25 2.53 -2.99
N ARG A 15 14.46 1.55 -3.46
CA ARG A 15 13.06 1.39 -3.02
C ARG A 15 12.93 1.00 -1.56
N PHE A 16 13.90 0.27 -1.00
CA PHE A 16 13.81 -0.29 0.35
C PHE A 16 13.47 0.75 1.43
N GLU A 17 13.98 1.98 1.34
CA GLU A 17 13.71 3.05 2.31
C GLU A 17 12.39 3.82 2.08
N HIS A 18 11.72 3.54 0.95
CA HIS A 18 10.56 4.28 0.44
C HIS A 18 9.34 3.38 0.19
N GLN A 19 9.40 2.12 0.60
CA GLN A 19 8.32 1.16 0.41
C GLN A 19 7.97 0.45 1.71
N GLU A 20 6.73 0.00 1.80
CA GLU A 20 6.29 -0.98 2.79
C GLU A 20 5.61 -2.13 2.07
N THR A 21 5.72 -3.33 2.64
CA THR A 21 5.15 -4.55 2.07
C THR A 21 4.03 -5.07 2.96
N VAL A 22 2.89 -5.37 2.35
CA VAL A 22 1.73 -6.00 3.01
C VAL A 22 1.32 -7.25 2.25
N ALA A 23 1.11 -8.34 2.97
CA ALA A 23 0.69 -9.61 2.38
C ALA A 23 -0.85 -9.69 2.28
N LEU A 24 -1.36 -9.71 1.05
CA LEU A 24 -2.79 -9.76 0.73
C LEU A 24 -3.11 -11.02 -0.08
N ASN A 25 -4.29 -11.59 0.14
CA ASN A 25 -4.73 -12.80 -0.57
C ASN A 25 -5.40 -12.50 -1.92
N SER A 26 -5.80 -11.24 -2.16
CA SER A 26 -6.55 -10.88 -3.36
C SER A 26 -6.53 -9.37 -3.63
N PHE A 27 -6.94 -9.00 -4.84
CA PHE A 27 -7.20 -7.61 -5.21
C PHE A 27 -8.38 -6.99 -4.44
N ASP A 28 -9.36 -7.80 -4.01
CA ASP A 28 -10.46 -7.35 -3.16
C ASP A 28 -9.95 -6.87 -1.79
N GLU A 29 -9.01 -7.62 -1.20
CA GLU A 29 -8.33 -7.20 0.03
C GLU A 29 -7.53 -5.91 -0.16
N LEU A 30 -6.85 -5.73 -1.30
CA LEU A 30 -6.18 -4.47 -1.63
C LEU A 30 -7.19 -3.30 -1.66
N SER A 31 -8.31 -3.49 -2.36
CA SER A 31 -9.34 -2.44 -2.49
C SER A 31 -9.88 -2.04 -1.11
N LYS A 32 -10.24 -3.02 -0.27
CA LYS A 32 -10.70 -2.79 1.10
C LYS A 32 -9.65 -2.06 1.95
N LEU A 33 -8.38 -2.47 1.84
CA LEU A 33 -7.29 -1.85 2.59
C LEU A 33 -7.15 -0.38 2.22
N LEU A 34 -7.15 -0.06 0.93
CA LEU A 34 -7.03 1.31 0.44
C LEU A 34 -8.25 2.17 0.86
N ASP A 35 -9.46 1.59 0.86
CA ASP A 35 -10.68 2.27 1.32
C ASP A 35 -10.55 2.73 2.79
N PHE A 36 -9.94 1.92 3.67
CA PHE A 36 -9.68 2.35 5.05
C PHE A 36 -8.84 3.61 5.13
N PHE A 37 -7.93 3.84 4.18
CA PHE A 37 -7.09 5.03 4.09
C PHE A 37 -7.66 6.13 3.17
N SER A 38 -8.91 5.99 2.71
CA SER A 38 -9.57 6.94 1.79
C SER A 38 -8.83 7.15 0.47
N VAL A 39 -8.18 6.08 -0.03
CA VAL A 39 -7.43 6.07 -1.29
C VAL A 39 -7.88 4.90 -2.16
N SER A 40 -7.50 4.92 -3.43
CA SER A 40 -7.81 3.87 -4.40
C SER A 40 -6.67 3.72 -5.41
N VAL A 41 -6.71 2.71 -6.25
CA VAL A 41 -5.79 2.57 -7.39
C VAL A 41 -6.38 3.16 -8.66
N SER A 42 -5.54 3.73 -9.51
CA SER A 42 -5.94 4.22 -10.83
C SER A 42 -6.15 3.08 -11.83
N ASP A 43 -7.04 3.29 -12.80
CA ASP A 43 -7.13 2.46 -14.01
C ASP A 43 -6.10 2.85 -15.10
N GLU A 44 -5.17 3.76 -14.79
CA GLU A 44 -4.16 4.23 -15.74
C GLU A 44 -3.11 3.15 -16.04
N VAL A 45 -2.67 3.11 -17.31
CA VAL A 45 -1.60 2.18 -17.73
C VAL A 45 -0.26 2.68 -17.20
N MET A 46 0.29 1.94 -16.25
CA MET A 46 1.62 2.18 -15.70
C MET A 46 2.72 1.59 -16.59
N PRO A 47 3.94 2.17 -16.57
CA PRO A 47 5.10 1.54 -17.20
C PRO A 47 5.38 0.18 -16.56
N ARG A 48 5.93 -0.74 -17.36
CA ARG A 48 6.34 -2.06 -16.89
C ARG A 48 7.50 -1.90 -15.89
N VAL A 49 7.33 -2.49 -14.72
CA VAL A 49 8.37 -2.65 -13.69
C VAL A 49 8.83 -4.11 -13.74
N ASP A 50 10.12 -4.35 -13.64
CA ASP A 50 10.71 -5.69 -13.67
C ASP A 50 10.30 -6.46 -12.41
N GLU A 51 10.07 -7.77 -12.57
CA GLU A 51 9.65 -8.69 -11.48
C GLU A 51 8.32 -8.33 -10.78
N VAL A 52 7.54 -7.40 -11.34
CA VAL A 52 6.22 -7.00 -10.86
C VAL A 52 5.13 -7.50 -11.81
N ASN A 53 4.05 -8.08 -11.28
CA ASN A 53 2.91 -8.55 -12.07
C ASN A 53 2.03 -7.37 -12.52
N CYS A 54 1.70 -6.49 -11.58
CA CYS A 54 0.80 -5.38 -11.78
C CYS A 54 1.32 -4.14 -11.04
N SER A 55 1.15 -2.97 -11.64
CA SER A 55 1.49 -1.69 -11.03
C SER A 55 0.33 -0.70 -11.22
N TRP A 56 0.07 0.09 -10.18
CA TRP A 56 -0.99 1.10 -10.18
C TRP A 56 -0.50 2.39 -9.54
N LEU A 57 -1.05 3.52 -9.97
CA LEU A 57 -0.92 4.78 -9.25
C LEU A 57 -1.93 4.82 -8.10
N LEU A 58 -1.49 5.24 -6.91
CA LEU A 58 -2.39 5.52 -5.81
C LEU A 58 -3.08 6.87 -6.02
N VAL A 59 -4.41 6.87 -5.96
CA VAL A 59 -5.27 8.04 -6.16
C VAL A 59 -5.87 8.45 -4.83
N GLY A 60 -5.74 9.75 -4.54
CA GLY A 60 -6.19 10.37 -3.29
C GLY A 60 -5.04 10.67 -2.34
N MET A 61 -5.37 11.29 -1.21
CA MET A 61 -4.43 11.56 -0.14
C MET A 61 -4.72 10.57 0.99
N PRO A 62 -3.76 9.67 1.34
CA PRO A 62 -3.96 8.74 2.43
C PRO A 62 -4.35 9.46 3.72
N GLN A 63 -5.26 8.85 4.48
CA GLN A 63 -5.61 9.27 5.82
C GLN A 63 -5.13 8.22 6.82
N PRO A 64 -3.89 8.37 7.33
CA PRO A 64 -3.39 7.52 8.40
C PRO A 64 -4.30 7.53 9.61
N LYS A 65 -4.28 6.43 10.36
CA LYS A 65 -4.98 6.25 11.62
C LYS A 65 -4.10 6.72 12.76
N ASP A 66 -4.71 7.40 13.73
CA ASP A 66 -4.05 7.68 14.99
C ASP A 66 -3.70 6.35 15.68
N ILE A 67 -2.55 6.31 16.34
CA ILE A 67 -2.06 5.10 17.05
C ILE A 67 -3.11 4.61 18.07
N ALA A 68 -3.85 5.51 18.70
CA ALA A 68 -4.89 5.18 19.67
C ALA A 68 -6.09 4.44 19.04
N ASP A 69 -6.34 4.65 17.74
CA ASP A 69 -7.46 4.04 17.01
C ASP A 69 -7.02 2.85 16.15
N PHE A 70 -5.73 2.53 16.13
CA PHE A 70 -5.17 1.51 15.25
C PHE A 70 -5.70 0.11 15.57
N ASP A 71 -5.88 -0.22 16.84
CA ASP A 71 -6.48 -1.50 17.26
C ASP A 71 -7.91 -1.66 16.73
N ALA A 72 -8.71 -0.60 16.80
CA ALA A 72 -10.07 -0.60 16.27
C ALA A 72 -10.11 -0.72 14.75
N PHE A 73 -9.14 -0.11 14.05
CA PHE A 73 -8.94 -0.33 12.61
C PHE A 73 -8.61 -1.80 12.31
N TYR A 74 -7.68 -2.41 13.04
CA TYR A 74 -7.27 -3.78 12.79
C TYR A 74 -8.40 -4.78 13.04
N GLU A 75 -9.20 -4.59 14.08
CA GLU A 75 -10.40 -5.41 14.31
C GLU A 75 -11.40 -5.31 13.15
N GLN A 76 -11.60 -4.13 12.58
CA GLN A 76 -12.44 -3.94 11.40
C GLN A 76 -11.86 -4.60 10.15
N TRP A 77 -10.54 -4.52 9.96
CA TRP A 77 -9.83 -5.19 8.88
C TRP A 77 -10.05 -6.71 8.92
N LEU A 78 -9.85 -7.33 10.08
CA LEU A 78 -10.09 -8.77 10.27
C LEU A 78 -11.55 -9.14 10.00
N ALA A 79 -12.50 -8.33 10.48
CA ALA A 79 -13.92 -8.58 10.28
C ALA A 79 -14.35 -8.49 8.80
N GLN A 80 -13.79 -7.55 8.01
CA GLN A 80 -14.13 -7.38 6.59
C GLN A 80 -13.44 -8.39 5.66
N THR A 81 -12.32 -8.95 6.08
CA THR A 81 -11.55 -9.92 5.30
C THR A 81 -11.78 -11.37 5.74
N GLY A 82 -12.31 -11.58 6.95
CA GLY A 82 -12.47 -12.91 7.54
C GLY A 82 -11.13 -13.54 7.92
N ARG A 83 -10.09 -12.73 8.13
CA ARG A 83 -8.74 -13.17 8.49
C ARG A 83 -8.65 -13.44 9.99
N ASP A 84 -7.75 -14.33 10.36
CA ASP A 84 -7.37 -14.54 11.75
C ASP A 84 -6.38 -13.46 12.20
N ASN A 85 -6.42 -13.13 13.50
CA ASN A 85 -5.46 -12.20 14.08
C ASN A 85 -4.03 -12.72 13.90
N ASN A 86 -3.18 -11.92 13.28
CA ASN A 86 -1.78 -12.20 13.02
C ASN A 86 -0.91 -10.99 13.39
N MET A 87 0.01 -11.20 14.33
CA MET A 87 0.89 -10.14 14.82
C MET A 87 1.84 -9.59 13.75
N ASP A 88 2.27 -10.42 12.80
CA ASP A 88 3.14 -9.99 11.70
C ASP A 88 2.37 -9.08 10.74
N GLU A 89 1.11 -9.43 10.42
CA GLU A 89 0.23 -8.59 9.62
C GLU A 89 -0.07 -7.27 10.32
N TYR A 90 -0.40 -7.31 11.60
CA TYR A 90 -0.62 -6.11 12.40
C TYR A 90 0.59 -5.16 12.33
N GLY A 91 1.81 -5.71 12.43
CA GLY A 91 3.05 -4.96 12.25
C GLY A 91 3.18 -4.35 10.84
N GLN A 92 2.94 -5.13 9.79
CA GLN A 92 2.98 -4.65 8.39
C GLN A 92 2.01 -3.48 8.17
N LEU A 93 0.77 -3.61 8.66
CA LEU A 93 -0.24 -2.55 8.53
C LEU A 93 0.15 -1.30 9.33
N MET A 94 0.81 -1.47 10.48
CA MET A 94 1.29 -0.34 11.28
C MET A 94 2.45 0.39 10.58
N CYS A 95 3.37 -0.35 9.94
CA CYS A 95 4.41 0.23 9.11
C CYS A 95 3.81 0.99 7.91
N LEU A 96 2.82 0.40 7.22
CA LEU A 96 2.09 1.06 6.14
C LEU A 96 1.43 2.37 6.61
N ASN A 97 0.82 2.36 7.80
CA ASN A 97 0.25 3.56 8.40
C ASN A 97 1.31 4.65 8.60
N GLY A 98 2.48 4.29 9.13
CA GLY A 98 3.62 5.19 9.29
C GLY A 98 4.18 5.71 7.95
N LEU A 99 4.18 4.87 6.90
CA LEU A 99 4.55 5.28 5.54
C LEU A 99 3.58 6.35 5.03
N PHE A 100 2.28 6.15 5.20
CA PHE A 100 1.27 7.13 4.83
C PHE A 100 1.37 8.42 5.63
N GLU A 101 1.77 8.39 6.90
CA GLU A 101 2.08 9.62 7.67
C GLU A 101 3.30 10.34 7.09
N LYS A 102 4.39 9.61 6.86
CA LYS A 102 5.66 10.14 6.35
C LYS A 102 5.49 10.78 4.96
N PHE A 103 4.66 10.17 4.13
CA PHE A 103 4.49 10.53 2.72
C PHE A 103 3.10 11.08 2.38
N ALA A 104 2.32 11.54 3.37
CA ALA A 104 1.00 12.14 3.16
C ALA A 104 1.01 13.33 2.16
N ARG A 105 2.18 13.97 2.01
CA ARG A 105 2.40 15.10 1.10
C ARG A 105 3.16 14.74 -0.18
N SER A 106 3.51 13.47 -0.37
CA SER A 106 4.17 13.02 -1.60
C SER A 106 3.22 13.19 -2.78
N SER A 107 3.77 13.66 -3.89
CA SER A 107 2.99 13.93 -5.11
C SER A 107 2.57 12.66 -5.84
N ILE A 108 3.28 11.54 -5.64
CA ILE A 108 3.09 10.28 -6.35
C ILE A 108 3.38 9.12 -5.40
N MET A 109 2.44 8.19 -5.27
CA MET A 109 2.63 6.88 -4.61
C MET A 109 2.21 5.78 -5.57
N VAL A 110 2.97 4.69 -5.62
CA VAL A 110 2.74 3.58 -6.55
C VAL A 110 2.50 2.30 -5.75
N VAL A 111 1.52 1.51 -6.17
CA VAL A 111 1.29 0.17 -5.65
C VAL A 111 1.88 -0.83 -6.64
N LEU A 112 2.77 -1.69 -6.15
CA LEU A 112 3.36 -2.78 -6.92
C LEU A 112 2.85 -4.11 -6.37
N SER A 113 2.38 -5.00 -7.24
CA SER A 113 2.01 -6.37 -6.88
C SER A 113 3.02 -7.34 -7.45
N GLU A 114 3.71 -8.03 -6.56
CA GLU A 114 4.65 -9.11 -6.86
C GLU A 114 3.91 -10.46 -6.81
N ALA A 115 4.42 -11.47 -7.54
CA ALA A 115 3.89 -12.83 -7.43
C ALA A 115 4.30 -13.41 -6.06
N ILE A 116 3.32 -13.97 -5.33
CA ILE A 116 3.57 -14.76 -4.11
C ILE A 116 4.16 -16.12 -4.50
#